data_AF-A0A0C2C408-F1
#
_entry.id   AF-A0A0C2C408-F1
#
_cell.length_a   1.000
_cell.length_b   1.000
_cell.length_c   1.000
_cell.angle_alpha   90.00
_cell.angle_beta   90.00
_cell.angle_gamma   90.00
#
_symmetry.space_group_name_H-M   'P 1'
#
loop_
_entity.id
_entity.type
_entity.pdbx_description
1 polymer ?
#
loop_
_entity_poly.entity_id
_entity_poly.type
_entity_poly.pdbx_seq_one_letter_code
_entity_poly.pdbx_strand_id
1 'polypeptide(L)'
;MKIWGKEIEYVCYGFESDPIEQICDRLDRQEFVEILKKMLVLNQDFRLTPLEGLEHKFVTMSHLHAYANTNYFRTGMKRMEVCVRRPTAVVNSSSQLFRGAAPATPIAQSTLPTVSCSKSIVESV
;
A
#
# COMPACT_ATOMS: atom_id res chain seq x y z
N MET A 1 15.59 25.35 -17.47
CA MET A 1 15.56 23.99 -16.87
C MET A 1 16.77 23.73 -15.94
N LYS A 2 17.02 24.59 -14.94
CA LYS A 2 18.12 24.39 -13.96
C LYS A 2 17.73 24.78 -12.53
N ILE A 3 16.44 25.05 -12.29
CA ILE A 3 15.94 25.65 -11.05
C ILE A 3 15.29 24.60 -10.14
N TRP A 4 14.66 23.58 -10.74
CA TRP A 4 13.98 22.49 -10.03
C TRP A 4 14.92 21.38 -9.49
N GLY A 5 16.23 21.47 -9.74
CA GLY A 5 17.20 20.45 -9.32
C GLY A 5 17.87 20.74 -7.97
N LYS A 6 18.11 22.01 -7.64
CA LYS A 6 18.86 22.40 -6.44
C LYS A 6 17.99 22.67 -5.23
N GLU A 7 16.71 22.98 -5.43
CA GLU A 7 15.81 23.35 -4.34
C GLU A 7 15.27 22.13 -3.57
N ILE A 8 15.28 20.94 -4.18
CA ILE A 8 14.94 19.69 -3.50
C ILE A 8 16.06 19.22 -2.56
N GLU A 9 17.31 19.56 -2.86
CA GLU A 9 18.49 19.12 -2.08
C GLU A 9 18.64 19.89 -0.76
N TYR A 10 18.18 21.14 -0.70
CA TYR A 10 18.45 22.04 0.43
C TYR A 10 17.46 21.95 1.59
N VAL A 11 16.24 21.45 1.35
CA VAL A 11 15.16 21.42 2.37
C VAL A 11 15.43 20.41 3.50
N CYS A 12 16.43 19.53 3.37
CA CYS A 12 16.69 18.45 4.33
C CYS A 12 17.87 18.66 5.29
N TYR A 13 18.65 19.72 5.14
CA TYR A 13 19.79 20.01 6.02
C TYR A 13 19.33 20.78 7.27
N GLY A 14 18.53 20.12 8.11
CA GLY A 14 18.44 20.48 9.52
C GLY A 14 19.78 20.19 10.21
N PHE A 15 20.23 21.09 11.07
CA PHE A 15 21.57 21.18 11.66
C PHE A 15 22.05 19.98 12.53
N GLU A 16 21.35 18.84 12.59
CA GLU A 16 21.73 17.75 13.51
C GLU A 16 21.25 16.39 13.01
N SER A 17 21.94 15.81 12.04
CA SER A 17 21.80 14.39 11.69
C SER A 17 23.18 13.84 11.40
N ASP A 18 23.47 12.64 11.89
CA ASP A 18 24.76 11.99 11.68
C ASP A 18 25.06 11.92 10.16
N PRO A 19 26.31 12.17 9.71
CA PRO A 19 26.67 12.12 8.30
C PRO A 19 26.27 10.79 7.61
N ILE A 20 26.23 9.70 8.39
CA ILE A 20 25.79 8.40 7.92
C ILE A 20 24.28 8.35 7.69
N GLU A 21 23.47 8.96 8.55
CA GLU A 21 22.01 9.03 8.35
C GLU A 21 21.66 9.84 7.11
N GLN A 22 22.39 10.93 6.84
CA GLN A 22 22.23 11.71 5.61
C GLN A 22 22.54 10.89 4.35
N ILE A 23 23.56 10.03 4.40
CA ILE A 23 23.88 9.12 3.30
C ILE A 23 22.76 8.10 3.10
N CYS A 24 22.25 7.51 4.18
CA CYS A 24 21.12 6.58 4.14
C CYS A 24 19.88 7.24 3.51
N ASP A 25 19.52 8.44 3.97
CA ASP A 25 18.40 9.22 3.44
C ASP A 25 18.52 9.48 1.94
N ARG A 26 19.71 9.86 1.50
CA ARG A 26 19.97 10.14 0.09
C ARG A 26 19.84 8.87 -0.77
N LEU A 27 20.37 7.74 -0.28
CA LEU A 27 20.29 6.46 -0.99
C LEU A 27 18.84 5.93 -1.03
N ASP A 28 18.08 6.07 0.05
CA ASP A 28 16.69 5.62 0.13
C ASP A 28 15.78 6.43 -0.79
N ARG A 29 15.96 7.77 -0.82
CA ARG A 29 15.27 8.65 -1.77
C ARG A 29 15.57 8.29 -3.22
N GLN A 30 16.81 7.93 -3.53
CA GLN A 30 17.17 7.53 -4.88
C GLN A 30 16.41 6.28 -5.31
N GLU A 31 16.37 5.24 -4.47
CA GLU A 31 15.64 4.00 -4.78
C GLU A 31 14.12 4.19 -4.78
N PHE A 32 13.59 5.09 -3.94
CA PHE A 32 12.17 5.47 -3.96
C PHE A 32 11.76 6.10 -5.30
N VAL A 33 12.58 7.02 -5.82
CA VAL A 33 12.32 7.63 -7.12
C VAL A 33 12.41 6.60 -8.24
N GLU A 34 13.36 5.67 -8.17
CA GLU A 34 13.50 4.61 -9.18
C GLU A 34 12.30 3.67 -9.24
N ILE A 35 11.76 3.24 -8.09
CA ILE A 35 10.54 2.42 -8.10
C ILE A 35 9.32 3.20 -8.61
N LEU A 36 9.17 4.47 -8.25
CA LEU A 36 8.10 5.32 -8.74
C LEU A 36 8.15 5.49 -10.25
N LYS A 37 9.33 5.73 -10.83
CA LYS A 37 9.49 5.83 -12.29
C LYS A 37 8.99 4.58 -13.00
N LYS A 38 9.28 3.39 -12.46
CA LYS A 38 8.83 2.11 -13.05
C LYS A 38 7.34 1.84 -12.83
N MET A 39 6.77 2.25 -11.70
CA MET A 39 5.34 2.11 -11.41
C MET A 39 4.47 3.06 -12.24
N LEU A 40 4.97 4.26 -12.54
CA LEU A 40 4.23 5.31 -13.25
C LEU A 40 4.47 5.30 -14.76
N VAL A 41 5.06 4.23 -15.31
CA VAL A 41 5.21 4.08 -16.75
C VAL A 41 3.83 4.02 -17.41
N LEU A 42 3.64 4.86 -18.45
CA LEU A 42 2.38 4.96 -19.18
C LEU A 42 2.08 3.67 -19.96
N ASN A 43 3.08 3.13 -20.65
CA ASN A 43 2.96 1.88 -21.38
C ASN A 43 2.92 0.70 -20.40
N GLN A 44 1.86 -0.11 -20.48
CA GLN A 44 1.62 -1.24 -19.60
C GLN A 44 2.68 -2.35 -19.73
N ASP A 45 3.23 -2.56 -20.93
CA ASP A 45 4.22 -3.62 -21.17
C ASP A 45 5.55 -3.37 -20.44
N PHE A 46 5.81 -2.11 -20.09
CA PHE A 46 7.02 -1.67 -19.39
C PHE A 46 6.72 -1.20 -17.96
N ARG A 47 5.46 -1.25 -17.52
CA ARG A 47 5.06 -0.87 -16.17
C ARG A 47 5.45 -1.96 -15.19
N LEU A 48 6.02 -1.55 -14.06
CA LEU A 48 6.38 -2.44 -12.97
C LEU A 48 5.18 -3.30 -12.54
N THR A 49 5.36 -4.61 -12.53
CA THR A 49 4.34 -5.52 -11.99
C THR A 49 4.35 -5.49 -10.46
N PRO A 50 3.23 -5.85 -9.79
CA PRO A 50 3.21 -5.88 -8.33
C PRO A 50 4.24 -6.82 -7.72
N LEU A 51 4.54 -7.95 -8.38
CA LEU A 51 5.54 -8.91 -7.91
C LEU A 51 6.95 -8.30 -7.97
N GLU A 52 7.34 -7.71 -9.10
CA GLU A 52 8.63 -7.02 -9.25
C GLU A 52 8.75 -5.82 -8.30
N GLY A 53 7.63 -5.15 -8.00
CA GLY A 53 7.59 -4.08 -7.00
C GLY A 53 7.97 -4.54 -5.61
N LEU A 54 7.50 -5.72 -5.18
CA LEU A 54 7.87 -6.30 -3.88
C LEU A 54 9.35 -6.71 -3.81
N GLU A 55 9.94 -7.07 -4.95
CA GLU A 55 11.36 -7.43 -5.06
C GLU A 55 12.28 -6.23 -5.24
N HIS A 56 11.74 -5.02 -5.41
CA HIS A 56 12.53 -3.82 -5.64
C HIS A 56 13.42 -3.48 -4.43
N LYS A 57 14.59 -2.88 -4.67
CA LYS A 57 15.57 -2.56 -3.63
C LYS A 57 15.07 -1.59 -2.56
N PHE A 58 14.17 -0.69 -2.95
CA PHE A 58 13.43 0.19 -2.03
C PHE A 58 12.61 -0.65 -1.03
N VAL A 59 11.78 -1.57 -1.53
CA VAL A 59 10.90 -2.40 -0.70
C VAL A 59 11.69 -3.44 0.13
N THR A 60 12.76 -3.99 -0.42
CA THR A 60 13.59 -4.97 0.30
C THR A 60 14.60 -4.31 1.24
N MET A 61 14.73 -2.98 1.24
CA MET A 61 15.78 -2.22 1.93
C MET A 61 17.22 -2.65 1.58
N SER A 62 17.40 -3.40 0.49
CA SER A 62 18.68 -4.06 0.20
C SER A 62 19.83 -3.10 -0.10
N HIS A 63 19.50 -1.90 -0.58
CA HIS A 63 20.45 -0.84 -0.92
C HIS A 63 21.12 -0.19 0.31
N LEU A 64 20.61 -0.44 1.52
CA LEU A 64 21.17 0.06 2.79
C LEU A 64 21.84 -1.02 3.65
N HIS A 65 22.06 -2.24 3.13
CA HIS A 65 22.68 -3.32 3.93
C HIS A 65 24.04 -2.96 4.55
N ALA A 66 24.83 -2.13 3.87
CA ALA A 66 26.12 -1.65 4.41
C ALA A 66 25.96 -0.78 5.67
N TYR A 67 24.74 -0.30 5.94
CA TYR A 67 24.38 0.59 7.04
C TYR A 67 23.47 -0.10 8.07
N ALA A 68 23.52 -1.44 8.17
CA ALA A 68 22.60 -2.23 9.00
C ALA A 68 22.61 -1.87 10.49
N ASN A 69 23.69 -1.25 10.97
CA ASN A 69 23.84 -0.80 12.36
C ASN A 69 23.21 0.56 12.65
N THR A 70 22.71 1.27 11.63
CA THR A 70 22.08 2.58 11.80
C THR A 70 20.64 2.44 12.28
N ASN A 71 20.17 3.42 13.06
CA ASN A 71 18.75 3.49 13.42
C ASN A 71 17.86 3.65 12.19
N TYR A 72 18.32 4.46 11.23
CA TYR A 72 17.68 4.65 9.94
C TYR A 72 17.32 3.31 9.26
N PHE A 73 18.30 2.43 9.08
CA PHE A 73 18.08 1.13 8.45
C PHE A 73 17.07 0.27 9.21
N ARG A 74 17.22 0.17 10.54
CA ARG A 74 16.32 -0.65 11.37
C ARG A 74 14.88 -0.15 11.32
N THR A 75 14.67 1.16 11.42
CA THR A 75 13.34 1.76 11.33
C THR A 75 12.76 1.63 9.93
N GLY A 76 13.56 1.84 8.88
CA GLY A 76 13.16 1.66 7.49
C GLY A 76 12.73 0.22 7.20
N MET A 77 13.54 -0.76 7.59
CA MET A 77 13.19 -2.18 7.50
C MET A 77 11.88 -2.53 8.19
N LYS A 78 11.66 -2.03 9.42
CA LYS A 78 10.39 -2.26 10.13
C LYS A 78 9.20 -1.65 9.40
N ARG A 79 9.35 -0.48 8.79
CA ARG A 79 8.27 0.15 8.00
C ARG A 79 7.98 -0.65 6.73
N MET A 80 9.01 -1.23 6.13
CA MET A 80 8.90 -1.95 4.86
C MET A 80 8.53 -3.44 5.03
N GLU A 81 8.57 -3.97 6.25
CA GLU A 81 8.29 -5.39 6.52
C GLU A 81 6.87 -5.84 6.11
N VAL A 82 5.92 -4.91 6.04
CA VAL A 82 4.54 -5.18 5.60
C VAL A 82 4.46 -5.63 4.14
N CYS A 83 5.45 -5.24 3.33
CA CYS A 83 5.55 -5.61 1.92
C CYS A 83 6.22 -6.98 1.73
N VAL A 84 6.90 -7.51 2.75
CA VAL A 84 7.51 -8.83 2.66
C VAL A 84 6.41 -9.87 2.76
N ARG A 85 6.25 -10.68 1.71
CA ARG A 85 5.47 -11.92 1.79
C ARG A 85 6.10 -12.80 2.87
N ARG A 86 5.54 -12.79 4.08
CA ARG A 86 5.55 -14.01 4.89
C ARG A 86 4.73 -15.00 4.09
N PRO A 87 5.27 -16.15 3.65
CA PRO A 87 4.40 -17.26 3.32
C PRO A 87 3.63 -17.51 4.60
N THR A 88 2.38 -17.06 4.66
CA THR A 88 1.47 -17.59 5.63
C THR A 88 1.49 -19.08 5.34
N ALA A 89 2.11 -19.85 6.23
CA ALA A 89 1.86 -21.27 6.29
C ALA A 89 0.35 -21.38 6.11
N VAL A 90 -0.06 -22.10 5.08
CA VAL A 90 -1.46 -22.38 4.82
C VAL A 90 -1.90 -23.22 6.01
N VAL A 91 -2.26 -22.59 7.12
CA VAL A 91 -3.10 -23.21 8.11
C VAL A 91 -4.41 -23.38 7.34
N ASN A 92 -4.68 -24.63 7.00
CA ASN A 92 -5.96 -25.06 6.51
C ASN A 92 -7.02 -24.66 7.55
N SER A 93 -7.51 -23.44 7.43
CA SER A 93 -8.73 -22.96 8.08
C SER A 93 -9.74 -22.76 6.98
N SER A 94 -10.19 -23.88 6.41
CA SER A 94 -11.57 -23.97 5.94
C SER A 94 -12.46 -23.34 7.01
N SER A 95 -13.17 -22.28 6.63
CA SER A 95 -14.04 -21.39 7.44
C SER A 95 -13.38 -20.22 8.18
N GLN A 96 -13.07 -19.13 7.47
CA GLN A 96 -13.34 -17.76 7.97
C GLN A 96 -13.58 -16.81 6.78
N LEU A 97 -14.83 -16.84 6.31
CA LEU A 97 -15.68 -15.71 5.92
C LEU A 97 -15.03 -14.51 5.21
N PHE A 98 -15.38 -14.41 3.91
CA PHE A 98 -15.64 -13.16 3.21
C PHE A 98 -16.16 -12.06 4.15
N ARG A 99 -15.34 -11.03 4.38
CA ARG A 99 -15.81 -9.73 4.87
C ARG A 99 -15.14 -8.63 4.07
N GLY A 100 -15.54 -8.52 2.80
CA GLY A 100 -15.29 -7.38 1.93
C GLY A 100 -16.64 -6.94 1.36
N ALA A 101 -17.03 -5.71 1.67
CA ALA A 101 -18.33 -5.13 1.41
C ALA A 101 -18.66 -5.02 -0.10
N ALA A 102 -19.92 -5.27 -0.45
CA ALA A 102 -20.45 -5.01 -1.79
C ALA A 102 -20.68 -3.49 -1.98
N PRO A 103 -20.28 -2.89 -3.13
CA PRO A 103 -20.80 -1.59 -3.53
C PRO A 103 -22.03 -1.81 -4.42
N ALA A 104 -23.23 -1.60 -3.89
CA ALA A 104 -24.42 -1.46 -4.71
C ALA A 104 -25.42 -0.52 -4.01
N THR A 105 -25.42 0.74 -4.46
CA THR A 105 -26.51 1.71 -4.25
C THR A 105 -27.81 1.20 -4.86
N PRO A 106 -28.92 1.09 -4.13
CA PRO A 106 -30.22 0.84 -4.74
C PRO A 106 -30.79 2.15 -5.31
N ILE A 107 -30.91 2.20 -6.64
CA ILE A 107 -31.75 3.16 -7.35
C ILE A 107 -33.20 2.86 -6.97
N ALA A 108 -33.90 3.87 -6.45
CA ALA A 108 -35.32 3.82 -6.19
C ALA A 108 -36.08 3.63 -7.52
N GLN A 109 -36.82 2.52 -7.64
CA GLN A 109 -37.81 2.33 -8.69
C GLN A 109 -39.19 2.24 -8.05
N SER A 110 -39.98 3.28 -8.32
CA SER A 110 -41.37 3.45 -7.98
C SER A 110 -42.25 2.39 -8.63
N THR A 111 -43.07 1.69 -7.86
CA THR A 111 -44.29 1.04 -8.34
C THR A 111 -45.44 1.30 -7.36
N LEU A 112 -46.60 1.65 -7.94
CA LEU A 112 -47.80 2.20 -7.31
C LEU A 112 -48.56 1.22 -6.39
N PRO A 113 -49.43 1.73 -5.49
CA PRO A 113 -50.25 0.91 -4.60
C PRO A 113 -51.59 0.50 -5.24
N THR A 114 -52.06 -0.72 -4.98
CA THR A 114 -53.48 -1.06 -5.10
C THR A 114 -53.93 -1.95 -3.94
N VAL A 115 -55.17 -1.75 -3.54
CA VAL A 115 -55.77 -2.02 -2.24
C VAL A 115 -56.39 -3.43 -2.17
N SER A 116 -56.39 -4.00 -0.96
CA SER A 116 -57.56 -4.60 -0.28
C SER A 116 -57.65 -6.12 -0.11
N CYS A 117 -58.01 -6.45 1.15
CA CYS A 117 -58.76 -7.61 1.67
C CYS A 117 -58.09 -8.99 1.58
N SER A 118 -57.90 -9.77 2.65
CA SER A 118 -58.92 -10.15 3.64
C SER A 118 -58.25 -10.77 4.88
N LYS A 119 -58.91 -10.64 6.05
CA LYS A 119 -58.53 -11.28 7.32
C LYS A 119 -58.57 -12.81 7.24
N SER A 120 -57.66 -13.49 7.93
CA SER A 120 -58.05 -14.61 8.79
C SER A 120 -57.09 -14.82 9.96
N ILE A 121 -57.67 -14.67 11.14
CA ILE A 121 -57.21 -15.19 12.44
C ILE A 121 -57.21 -16.73 12.37
N VAL A 122 -56.21 -17.39 12.98
CA VAL A 122 -56.43 -18.37 14.08
C VAL A 122 -55.12 -18.69 14.80
N GLU A 123 -55.22 -18.58 16.12
CA GLU A 123 -54.34 -19.02 17.19
C GLU A 123 -54.45 -20.55 17.33
N SER A 124 -53.34 -21.24 17.54
CA SER A 124 -53.31 -22.69 17.78
C SER A 124 -53.62 -22.99 19.25
N VAL A 125 -54.46 -24.02 19.45
CA VAL A 125 -54.54 -24.81 20.69
C VAL A 125 -53.20 -25.52 20.94
#